data_AF-A0A523VP10-F1
#
_entry.id   AF-A0A523VP10-F1
#
_cell.length_a   1.000
_cell.length_b   1.000
_cell.length_c   1.000
_cell.angle_alpha   90.00
_cell.angle_beta   90.00
_cell.angle_gamma   90.00
#
_symmetry.space_group_name_H-M   'P 1'
#
loop_
_entity.id
_entity.type
_entity.pdbx_description
1 polymer ?
#
loop_
_entity_poly.entity_id
_entity_poly.type
_entity_poly.pdbx_seq_one_letter_code
_entity_poly.pdbx_strand_id
1 'polypeptide(L)'
;MEELRQQWTTLWRERIDDKVRAEGIADKNFELLFVDKGTVIVATRHYKPLEFKEILEEYEAPYEVKVKEERPLPHVGGWRKFGRHMARRARSRRMLWLEDNSKKGRNENLQLKKGGRGWLHLNTK
;
A
#
# COMPACT_ATOMS: atom_id res chain seq x y z
N MET A 1 5.02 20.56 -6.77
CA MET A 1 4.51 19.27 -6.27
C MET A 1 3.02 19.27 -5.96
N GLU A 2 2.48 20.29 -5.26
CA GLU A 2 1.03 20.39 -4.97
C GLU A 2 0.18 20.39 -6.25
N GLU A 3 0.54 21.23 -7.22
CA GLU A 3 -0.16 21.36 -8.51
C GLU A 3 -0.12 20.07 -9.34
N LEU A 4 1.01 19.35 -9.33
CA LEU A 4 1.18 18.06 -9.99
C LEU A 4 0.19 17.02 -9.42
N ARG A 5 0.03 16.97 -8.10
CA ARG A 5 -0.96 16.11 -7.43
C ARG A 5 -2.39 16.53 -7.73
N GLN A 6 -2.64 17.83 -7.85
CA GLN A 6 -3.95 18.36 -8.20
C GLN A 6 -4.34 17.98 -9.64
N GLN A 7 -3.40 18.13 -10.59
CA GLN A 7 -3.60 17.67 -11.97
C GLN A 7 -3.83 16.16 -12.02
N TRP A 8 -3.03 15.37 -11.29
CA TRP A 8 -3.21 13.92 -11.20
C TRP A 8 -4.61 13.54 -10.71
N THR A 9 -5.06 14.17 -9.62
CA THR A 9 -6.39 13.92 -9.06
C THR A 9 -7.49 14.31 -10.04
N THR A 10 -7.32 15.44 -10.74
CA THR A 10 -8.28 15.95 -11.71
C THR A 10 -8.36 15.03 -12.93
N LEU A 11 -7.22 14.57 -13.46
CA LEU A 11 -7.14 13.63 -14.58
C LEU A 11 -7.99 12.38 -14.32
N TRP A 12 -7.79 11.72 -13.19
CA TRP A 12 -8.52 10.48 -12.89
C TRP A 12 -10.00 10.69 -12.60
N ARG A 13 -10.38 11.85 -12.07
CA ARG A 13 -11.77 12.21 -11.75
C ARG A 13 -12.57 12.61 -12.99
N GLU A 14 -11.97 13.35 -13.89
CA GLU A 14 -12.63 13.98 -15.05
C GLU A 14 -12.36 13.25 -16.37
N ARG A 15 -11.64 12.13 -16.36
CA ARG A 15 -11.42 11.32 -17.57
C ARG A 15 -12.73 10.88 -18.22
N ILE A 16 -12.69 10.72 -19.52
CA ILE A 16 -13.77 10.16 -20.32
C ILE A 16 -13.60 8.63 -20.32
N ASP A 17 -14.62 7.90 -19.87
CA ASP A 17 -14.64 6.44 -19.95
C ASP A 17 -15.31 6.00 -21.27
N ASP A 18 -14.52 5.52 -22.23
CA ASP A 18 -15.01 4.84 -23.42
C ASP A 18 -15.39 3.40 -23.05
N LYS A 19 -16.70 3.16 -22.92
CA LYS A 19 -17.26 1.85 -22.55
C LYS A 19 -17.13 0.80 -23.66
N VAL A 20 -17.05 1.22 -24.93
CA VAL A 20 -16.99 0.30 -26.07
C VAL A 20 -15.59 -0.29 -26.15
N ARG A 21 -14.57 0.55 -25.98
CA ARG A 21 -13.16 0.14 -26.05
C ARG A 21 -12.55 -0.21 -24.69
N ALA A 22 -13.27 0.07 -23.60
CA ALA A 22 -12.79 -0.03 -22.22
C ALA A 22 -11.46 0.75 -22.04
N GLU A 23 -11.47 1.98 -22.54
CA GLU A 23 -10.38 2.94 -22.49
C GLU A 23 -10.79 4.14 -21.60
N GLY A 24 -9.85 4.70 -20.85
CA GLY A 24 -10.00 5.97 -20.15
C GLY A 24 -9.16 7.03 -20.86
N ILE A 25 -9.78 8.14 -21.23
CA ILE A 25 -9.21 9.17 -22.09
C ILE A 25 -9.15 10.51 -21.33
N ALA A 26 -8.05 11.25 -21.49
CA ALA A 26 -7.91 12.58 -20.93
C ALA A 26 -8.88 13.57 -21.61
N ASP A 27 -9.73 14.24 -20.82
CA ASP A 27 -10.67 15.25 -21.34
C ASP A 27 -10.00 16.60 -21.67
N LYS A 28 -8.84 16.87 -21.07
CA LYS A 28 -8.12 18.15 -21.10
C LYS A 28 -6.62 17.91 -21.20
N ASN A 29 -5.88 19.00 -21.47
CA ASN A 29 -4.42 18.98 -21.42
C ASN A 29 -3.95 19.08 -19.96
N PHE A 30 -3.01 18.22 -19.59
CA PHE A 30 -2.35 18.20 -18.30
C PHE A 30 -0.84 18.30 -18.53
N GLU A 31 -0.36 19.53 -18.69
CA GLU A 31 1.03 19.84 -19.03
C GLU A 31 2.03 19.24 -18.01
N LEU A 32 1.68 19.26 -16.72
CA LEU A 32 2.54 18.70 -15.68
C LEU A 32 2.55 17.16 -15.66
N LEU A 33 1.63 16.52 -16.37
CA LEU A 33 1.59 15.07 -16.48
C LEU A 33 2.12 14.59 -17.83
N PHE A 34 2.50 15.51 -18.72
CA PHE A 34 2.85 15.23 -20.12
C PHE A 34 1.71 14.52 -20.87
N VAL A 35 0.46 14.89 -20.57
CA VAL A 35 -0.73 14.27 -21.15
C VAL A 35 -1.53 15.32 -21.93
N ASP A 36 -1.71 15.09 -23.22
CA ASP A 36 -2.58 15.91 -24.06
C ASP A 36 -4.04 15.41 -24.00
N LYS A 37 -4.98 16.31 -24.30
CA LYS A 37 -6.39 15.97 -24.48
C LYS A 37 -6.54 14.88 -25.55
N GLY A 38 -7.36 13.87 -25.25
CA GLY A 38 -7.57 12.72 -26.13
C GLY A 38 -6.57 11.60 -25.95
N THR A 39 -5.53 11.78 -25.11
CA THR A 39 -4.60 10.70 -24.78
C THR A 39 -5.31 9.62 -23.97
N VAL A 40 -5.15 8.36 -24.39
CA VAL A 40 -5.59 7.20 -23.61
C VAL A 40 -4.66 7.07 -22.41
N ILE A 41 -5.19 7.14 -21.20
CA ILE A 41 -4.43 7.07 -19.93
C ILE A 41 -4.55 5.73 -19.22
N VAL A 42 -5.55 4.92 -19.60
CA VAL A 42 -5.75 3.54 -19.14
C VAL A 42 -6.52 2.77 -20.20
N ALA A 43 -6.17 1.50 -20.43
CA ALA A 43 -6.93 0.60 -21.29
C ALA A 43 -6.80 -0.84 -20.81
N THR A 44 -7.78 -1.68 -21.18
CA THR A 44 -7.79 -3.10 -20.77
C THR A 44 -6.76 -3.97 -21.48
N ARG A 45 -6.33 -3.61 -22.69
CA ARG A 45 -5.48 -4.46 -23.54
C ARG A 45 -4.21 -3.74 -23.99
N HIS A 46 -3.07 -4.41 -23.83
CA HIS A 46 -1.74 -4.00 -24.32
C HIS A 46 -1.41 -2.51 -24.11
N TYR A 47 -1.72 -1.98 -22.93
CA TYR A 47 -1.46 -0.60 -22.58
C TYR A 47 -0.69 -0.55 -21.26
N LYS A 48 0.33 0.30 -21.18
CA LYS A 48 1.06 0.60 -19.94
C LYS A 48 0.34 1.78 -19.28
N PRO A 49 -0.34 1.58 -18.14
CA PRO A 49 -0.99 2.66 -17.42
C PRO A 49 -0.03 3.80 -17.11
N LEU A 50 -0.56 5.01 -17.09
CA LEU A 50 0.21 6.16 -16.62
C LEU A 50 0.56 5.94 -15.14
N GLU A 51 1.84 6.02 -14.79
CA GLU A 51 2.30 5.86 -13.41
C GLU A 51 2.79 7.18 -12.84
N PHE A 52 2.20 7.61 -11.72
CA PHE A 52 2.57 8.87 -11.08
C PHE A 52 4.03 8.91 -10.63
N LYS A 53 4.60 7.76 -10.24
CA LYS A 53 5.98 7.65 -9.79
C LYS A 53 6.97 7.96 -10.91
N GLU A 54 6.71 7.46 -12.12
CA GLU A 54 7.57 7.72 -13.29
C GLU A 54 7.57 9.22 -13.64
N ILE A 55 6.40 9.87 -13.54
CA ILE A 55 6.30 11.32 -13.76
C ILE A 55 7.07 12.09 -12.68
N LEU A 56 6.93 11.69 -11.40
CA LEU A 56 7.68 12.30 -10.30
C LEU A 56 9.19 12.13 -10.50
N GLU A 57 9.64 10.93 -10.88
CA GLU A 57 11.03 10.66 -11.16
C GLU A 57 11.58 11.55 -12.28
N GLU A 58 10.80 11.85 -13.32
CA GLU A 58 11.22 12.79 -14.38
C GLU A 58 11.42 14.23 -13.86
N TYR A 59 10.58 14.69 -12.94
CA TYR A 59 10.73 16.01 -12.30
C TYR A 59 11.81 16.04 -11.21
N GLU A 60 12.07 14.91 -10.55
CA GLU A 60 13.07 14.74 -9.50
C GLU A 60 14.45 14.34 -10.05
N ALA A 61 14.52 13.85 -11.30
CA ALA A 61 15.73 13.44 -12.01
C ALA A 61 16.82 14.54 -12.08
N PRO A 62 16.50 15.85 -12.14
CA PRO A 62 17.51 16.89 -12.03
C PRO A 62 18.09 17.06 -10.60
N TYR A 63 17.44 16.54 -9.55
CA TYR A 63 17.72 16.89 -8.15
C TYR A 63 18.22 15.74 -7.26
N GLU A 64 17.89 14.46 -7.50
CA GLU A 64 18.19 13.41 -6.51
C GLU A 64 19.09 12.27 -7.01
N VAL A 65 20.38 12.55 -6.90
CA VAL A 65 21.33 11.62 -6.29
C VAL A 65 20.73 11.03 -5.00
N LYS A 66 20.45 9.73 -5.01
CA LYS A 66 20.30 8.84 -3.82
C LYS A 66 19.10 9.10 -2.90
N VAL A 67 17.92 8.60 -3.26
CA VAL A 67 17.08 7.93 -2.24
C VAL A 67 17.32 6.44 -2.37
N LYS A 68 18.42 5.97 -1.77
CA LYS A 68 18.54 4.56 -1.43
C LYS A 68 17.30 4.24 -0.59
N GLU A 69 16.53 3.25 -1.00
CA GLU A 69 15.52 2.62 -0.16
C GLU A 69 16.18 2.21 1.16
N GLU A 70 16.14 3.08 2.16
CA GLU A 70 16.67 2.80 3.48
C GLU A 70 15.76 1.74 4.09
N ARG A 71 16.15 0.47 3.87
CA ARG A 71 15.62 -0.64 4.63
C ARG A 71 15.69 -0.22 6.10
N PRO A 72 14.57 -0.26 6.86
CA PRO A 72 14.62 0.10 8.25
C PRO A 72 15.66 -0.78 8.94
N LEU A 73 16.59 -0.15 9.65
CA LEU A 73 17.69 -0.84 10.34
C LEU A 73 17.15 -2.06 11.09
N PRO A 74 17.82 -3.24 11.06
CA PRO A 74 17.33 -4.48 11.66
C PRO A 74 16.87 -4.32 13.12
N HIS A 75 17.52 -3.41 13.84
CA HIS A 75 17.19 -2.95 15.20
C HIS A 75 15.73 -2.46 15.37
N VAL A 76 15.15 -1.79 14.36
CA VAL A 76 13.78 -1.21 14.39
C VAL A 76 12.71 -2.29 14.12
N GLY A 77 13.12 -3.50 13.71
CA GLY A 77 12.26 -4.68 13.56
C GLY A 77 11.34 -4.69 12.34
N GLY A 78 11.76 -4.04 11.26
CA GLY A 78 11.14 -4.13 9.93
C GLY A 78 9.74 -3.52 9.82
N TRP A 79 9.19 -3.57 8.60
CA TRP A 79 7.88 -3.02 8.25
C TRP A 79 6.74 -3.50 9.14
N ARG A 80 6.80 -4.75 9.61
CA ARG A 80 5.78 -5.31 10.51
C ARG A 80 5.78 -4.66 11.89
N LYS A 81 6.94 -4.30 12.47
CA LYS A 81 6.97 -3.53 13.73
C LYS A 81 6.58 -2.08 13.50
N PHE A 82 7.05 -1.47 12.42
CA PHE A 82 6.66 -0.12 12.02
C PHE A 82 5.14 0.03 11.87
N GLY A 83 4.51 -0.83 11.07
CA GLY A 83 3.05 -0.81 10.86
C GLY A 83 2.27 -1.00 12.16
N ARG A 84 2.73 -1.88 13.05
CA ARG A 84 2.13 -2.04 14.40
C ARG A 84 2.31 -0.81 15.28
N HIS A 85 3.46 -0.15 15.23
CA HIS A 85 3.72 1.06 15.99
C HIS A 85 2.81 2.21 15.54
N MET A 86 2.72 2.44 14.23
CA MET A 86 1.84 3.45 13.63
C MET A 86 0.37 3.17 13.97
N ALA A 87 -0.08 1.93 13.79
CA ALA A 87 -1.45 1.53 14.10
C ALA A 87 -1.81 1.62 15.60
N ARG A 88 -0.84 1.48 16.52
CA ARG A 88 -1.07 1.67 17.96
C ARG A 88 -1.29 3.15 18.31
N ARG A 89 -0.54 4.05 17.67
CA ARG A 89 -0.63 5.49 17.91
C ARG A 89 -1.98 6.08 17.43
N ALA A 90 -2.59 5.46 16.43
CA ALA A 90 -3.90 5.86 15.88
C ALA A 90 -5.12 5.31 16.65
N ARG A 91 -4.94 4.41 17.63
CA ARG A 91 -6.08 3.82 18.36
C ARG A 91 -6.55 4.75 19.48
N SER A 92 -7.85 4.98 19.54
CA SER A 92 -8.47 5.64 20.71
C SER A 92 -8.36 4.74 21.95
N ARG A 93 -8.33 5.34 23.15
CA ARG A 93 -8.29 4.59 24.43
C ARG A 93 -9.43 3.58 24.56
N ARG A 94 -10.58 3.84 23.91
CA ARG A 94 -11.76 2.95 23.89
C ARG A 94 -11.51 1.63 23.15
N MET A 95 -10.74 1.66 22.07
CA MET A 95 -10.35 0.46 21.30
C MET A 95 -9.36 -0.42 22.06
N LEU A 96 -8.42 0.20 22.78
CA LEU A 96 -7.46 -0.52 23.63
C LEU A 96 -8.18 -1.22 24.80
N TRP A 97 -9.21 -0.59 25.36
CA TRP A 97 -10.04 -1.16 26.43
C TRP A 97 -10.87 -2.39 25.98
N LEU A 98 -11.36 -2.39 24.74
CA LEU A 98 -12.06 -3.54 24.15
C LEU A 98 -11.11 -4.71 23.88
N GLU A 99 -9.88 -4.45 23.42
CA GLU A 99 -8.86 -5.50 23.22
C GLU A 99 -8.44 -6.15 24.54
N ASP A 100 -8.23 -5.38 25.61
CA ASP A 100 -7.82 -5.91 26.92
C ASP A 100 -8.91 -6.82 27.53
N ASN A 101 -10.18 -6.46 27.35
CA ASN A 101 -11.28 -7.32 27.79
C ASN A 101 -11.50 -8.53 26.88
N SER A 102 -11.18 -8.43 25.58
CA SER A 102 -11.34 -9.56 24.63
C SER A 102 -10.34 -10.71 24.84
N LYS A 103 -9.24 -10.48 25.57
CA LYS A 103 -8.21 -11.49 25.86
C LYS A 103 -8.57 -12.38 27.05
N LYS A 104 -9.60 -12.04 27.83
CA LYS A 104 -9.94 -12.74 29.08
C LYS A 104 -10.68 -14.07 28.92
N GLY A 105 -10.98 -14.52 27.69
CA GLY A 105 -11.74 -15.76 27.46
C GLY A 105 -11.49 -16.47 26.13
N ARG A 106 -10.27 -16.40 25.58
CA ARG A 106 -9.97 -16.95 24.22
C ARG A 106 -8.98 -18.11 24.16
N ASN A 107 -8.62 -18.70 25.31
CA ASN A 107 -7.63 -19.79 25.35
C ASN A 107 -8.21 -21.15 25.77
N GLU A 108 -9.52 -21.28 25.90
CA GLU A 108 -10.15 -22.51 26.39
C GLU A 108 -10.16 -23.63 25.33
N ASN A 109 -10.18 -23.25 24.04
CA ASN A 109 -10.31 -24.19 22.91
C ASN A 109 -9.19 -24.08 21.86
N LEU A 110 -8.04 -23.47 22.21
CA LEU A 110 -6.91 -23.41 21.28
C LEU A 110 -6.14 -24.73 21.28
N GLN A 111 -6.07 -25.37 20.11
CA GLN A 111 -5.22 -26.54 19.89
C GLN A 111 -3.77 -26.21 20.26
N LEU A 112 -3.21 -26.94 21.24
CA LEU A 112 -1.80 -26.79 21.63
C LEU A 112 -0.92 -26.95 20.39
N LYS A 113 -0.10 -25.93 20.11
CA LYS A 113 0.89 -25.99 19.02
C LYS A 113 1.80 -27.20 19.27
N LYS A 114 1.72 -28.21 18.41
CA LYS A 114 2.59 -29.38 18.43
C LYS A 114 4.03 -28.92 18.17
N GLY A 115 4.80 -28.69 19.23
CA GLY A 115 6.11 -28.06 19.06
C GLY A 115 7.05 -28.15 20.25
N GLY A 116 6.93 -29.20 21.07
CA GLY A 116 7.93 -29.43 22.10
C GLY A 116 7.81 -30.75 22.84
N ARG A 117 7.39 -31.81 22.13
CA ARG A 117 7.52 -33.26 22.44
C ARG A 117 6.42 -34.03 21.69
N GLY A 118 6.83 -34.70 20.61
CA GLY A 118 5.94 -35.47 19.74
C GLY A 118 5.51 -36.81 20.33
N TRP A 119 4.67 -37.53 19.59
CA TRP A 119 4.04 -38.83 19.89
C TRP A 119 5.01 -40.03 20.08
N LEU A 120 6.28 -39.78 20.40
CA LEU A 120 7.30 -40.82 20.65
C LEU A 120 7.53 -41.11 22.14
N HIS A 121 6.82 -40.44 23.05
CA HIS A 121 6.85 -40.77 24.48
C HIS A 121 5.73 -41.77 24.84
N LEU A 122 5.68 -42.88 24.13
CA LEU A 122 4.93 -44.06 24.56
C LEU A 122 5.89 -45.23 24.62
N ASN A 123 6.12 -45.65 25.86
CA ASN A 123 6.66 -46.92 26.32
C ASN A 123 8.17 -47.11 26.31
N THR A 124 8.73 -47.22 27.50
CA THR A 124 9.29 -48.51 27.94
C THR A 124 9.15 -48.61 29.46
N LYS A 125 8.78 -49.82 29.92
CA LYS A 125 8.73 -50.22 31.33
C LYS A 125 10.13 -50.26 31.91
#